data_AF-A0A170ZY95-F1
#
_entry.id   AF-A0A170ZY95-F1
#
_cell.length_a   1.000
_cell.length_b   1.000
_cell.length_c   1.000
_cell.angle_alpha   90.00
_cell.angle_beta   90.00
_cell.angle_gamma   90.00
#
_symmetry.space_group_name_H-M   'P 1'
#
loop_
_entity.id
_entity.type
_entity.pdbx_description
1 polymer ?
#
loop_
_entity_poly.entity_id
_entity_poly.type
_entity_poly.pdbx_seq_one_letter_code
_entity_poly.pdbx_strand_id
1 'polypeptide(L)'
;FDPCGDRDKDDVMSDYKDPEGTKEERLSLLRAAFKCGDKACEYFEVDKAREIEEIKFAIHDVGTIFIGKGFTLALDMENTVDEKRTVQIALTLWSIYYTGVKGHTVKKVCETIEIPPKEKKQLKVEVTLEEYLGKLVEFSLLKTHLIATVEETKQTWAGENEFQITKPSLTIETEGNLELDKPGKLLFIFTNPLKKKLTECQLAF
;
A
#
# COMPACT_ATOMS: atom_id res chain seq x y z
N PHE A 1 -15.39 37.11 15.59
CA PHE A 1 -15.25 36.57 14.23
C PHE A 1 -13.82 36.74 13.81
N ASP A 2 -13.08 35.64 13.85
CA ASP A 2 -11.71 35.55 13.34
C ASP A 2 -11.80 34.84 11.99
N PRO A 3 -11.76 35.57 10.86
CA PRO A 3 -11.98 35.00 9.54
C PRO A 3 -10.86 34.05 9.08
N CYS A 4 -9.73 33.99 9.79
CA CYS A 4 -8.58 33.16 9.44
C CYS A 4 -8.32 32.01 10.43
N GLY A 5 -8.84 32.07 11.66
CA GLY A 5 -8.71 30.98 12.64
C GLY A 5 -7.27 30.69 13.09
N ASP A 6 -6.40 31.70 13.05
CA ASP A 6 -4.96 31.55 13.33
C ASP A 6 -4.55 32.06 14.74
N ARG A 7 -5.46 32.68 15.52
CA ARG A 7 -5.12 33.27 16.83
C ARG A 7 -4.96 32.26 17.97
N ASP A 8 -5.46 31.04 17.78
CA ASP A 8 -5.45 29.93 18.73
C ASP A 8 -4.56 28.76 18.27
N LYS A 9 -3.81 28.95 17.19
CA LYS A 9 -2.86 27.96 16.67
C LYS A 9 -1.58 27.96 17.49
N ASP A 10 -1.29 26.83 18.14
CA ASP A 10 0.00 26.57 18.75
C ASP A 10 0.95 25.98 17.69
N ASP A 11 2.07 26.65 17.44
CA ASP A 11 3.06 26.18 16.46
C ASP A 11 4.13 25.34 17.16
N VAL A 12 3.92 24.03 17.14
CA VAL A 12 4.83 23.04 17.75
C VAL A 12 5.83 22.45 16.76
N MET A 13 6.00 23.03 15.57
CA MET A 13 6.86 22.43 14.52
C MET A 13 8.32 22.23 14.98
N SER A 14 8.85 23.18 15.75
CA SER A 14 10.22 23.12 16.29
C SER A 14 10.44 21.99 17.31
N ASP A 15 9.38 21.46 17.90
CA ASP A 15 9.47 20.37 18.87
C ASP A 15 9.62 19.01 18.19
N TYR A 16 9.22 18.91 16.91
CA TYR A 16 9.26 17.66 16.14
C TYR A 16 10.44 17.58 15.18
N LYS A 17 10.88 18.72 14.63
CA LYS A 17 12.00 18.77 13.69
C LYS A 17 12.80 20.05 13.83
N ASP A 18 14.08 19.96 13.50
CA ASP A 18 14.94 21.13 13.36
C ASP A 18 14.48 21.99 12.16
N PRO A 19 14.71 23.32 12.19
CA PRO A 19 14.37 24.20 11.07
C PRO A 19 15.07 23.81 9.77
N GLU A 20 14.39 23.97 8.64
CA GLU A 20 14.91 23.62 7.31
C GLU A 20 16.17 24.42 6.96
N GLY A 21 17.18 23.73 6.43
CA GLY A 21 18.48 24.29 6.06
C GLY A 21 19.49 24.32 7.20
N THR A 22 19.13 23.87 8.41
CA THR A 22 20.07 23.78 9.54
C THR A 22 20.98 22.56 9.44
N LYS A 23 22.12 22.61 10.14
CA LYS A 23 23.06 21.46 10.17
C LYS A 23 22.47 20.33 11.00
N GLU A 24 21.74 20.68 12.03
CA GLU A 24 21.05 19.82 12.98
C GLU A 24 19.98 19.00 12.25
N GLU A 25 19.14 19.65 11.42
CA GLU A 25 18.18 18.99 10.53
C GLU A 25 18.87 17.94 9.65
N ARG A 26 19.95 18.36 8.95
CA ARG A 26 20.66 17.47 8.04
C ARG A 26 21.29 16.28 8.77
N LEU A 27 21.85 16.47 9.96
CA LEU A 27 22.44 15.39 10.76
C LEU A 27 21.38 14.42 11.28
N SER A 28 20.25 14.93 11.78
CA SER A 28 19.12 14.13 12.26
C SER A 28 18.56 13.27 11.13
N LEU A 29 18.39 13.86 9.95
CA LEU A 29 17.89 13.22 8.74
C LEU A 29 18.85 12.16 8.19
N LEU A 30 20.15 12.47 8.07
CA LEU A 30 21.16 11.48 7.66
C LEU A 30 21.22 10.29 8.63
N ARG A 31 21.15 10.55 9.93
CA ARG A 31 21.16 9.51 10.96
C ARG A 31 19.93 8.61 10.89
N ALA A 32 18.77 9.19 10.63
CA ALA A 32 17.54 8.44 10.38
C ALA A 32 17.67 7.61 9.10
N ALA A 33 18.18 8.19 8.01
CA ALA A 33 18.39 7.51 6.74
C ALA A 33 19.27 6.26 6.89
N PHE A 34 20.39 6.37 7.60
CA PHE A 34 21.26 5.22 7.88
C PHE A 34 20.56 4.10 8.65
N LYS A 35 19.65 4.44 9.57
CA LYS A 35 18.91 3.46 10.39
C LYS A 35 17.70 2.85 9.70
N CYS A 36 17.05 3.59 8.78
CA CYS A 36 15.81 3.19 8.14
C CYS A 36 15.99 2.22 6.95
N GLY A 37 17.23 1.98 6.50
CA GLY A 37 17.51 1.04 5.41
C GLY A 37 18.04 1.73 4.16
N ASP A 38 18.17 0.99 3.06
CA ASP A 38 18.95 1.44 1.89
C ASP A 38 18.16 2.42 1.01
N LYS A 39 16.83 2.30 0.96
CA LYS A 39 15.95 3.26 0.26
C LYS A 39 16.06 4.69 0.81
N ALA A 40 16.16 4.82 2.14
CA ALA A 40 16.32 6.13 2.76
C ALA A 40 17.72 6.71 2.48
N CYS A 41 18.74 5.84 2.43
CA CYS A 41 20.09 6.25 2.05
C CYS A 41 20.15 6.70 0.57
N GLU A 42 19.49 6.00 -0.35
CA GLU A 42 19.40 6.37 -1.76
C GLU A 42 18.69 7.72 -1.98
N TYR A 43 17.53 7.92 -1.36
CA TYR A 43 16.76 9.17 -1.49
C TYR A 43 17.54 10.40 -0.99
N PHE A 44 18.36 10.23 0.05
CA PHE A 44 19.17 11.29 0.62
C PHE A 44 20.63 11.31 0.11
N GLU A 45 20.92 10.55 -0.95
CA GLU A 45 22.24 10.46 -1.60
C GLU A 45 23.38 10.13 -0.62
N VAL A 46 23.07 9.28 0.36
CA VAL A 46 24.00 8.86 1.41
C VAL A 46 24.54 7.48 1.08
N ASP A 47 25.83 7.39 0.76
CA ASP A 47 26.45 6.10 0.53
C ASP A 47 26.62 5.35 1.87
N LYS A 48 25.74 4.37 2.13
CA LYS A 48 26.16 3.21 2.91
C LYS A 48 27.28 2.52 2.14
N ALA A 49 28.22 1.87 2.83
CA ALA A 49 29.16 0.98 2.17
C ALA A 49 28.34 -0.01 1.34
N ARG A 50 28.30 0.19 0.01
CA ARG A 50 27.39 -0.52 -0.89
C ARG A 50 27.75 -1.99 -0.83
N GLU A 51 26.95 -2.79 -0.14
CA GLU A 51 26.86 -4.20 -0.50
C GLU A 51 26.43 -4.21 -1.97
N ILE A 52 27.19 -4.92 -2.81
CA ILE A 52 26.89 -5.02 -4.24
C ILE A 52 25.53 -5.72 -4.33
N GLU A 53 24.49 -4.97 -4.69
CA GLU A 53 23.14 -5.51 -4.86
C GLU A 53 23.14 -6.47 -6.06
N GLU A 54 23.24 -7.77 -5.81
CA GLU A 54 23.35 -8.78 -6.86
C GLU A 54 21.99 -9.02 -7.53
N ILE A 55 20.91 -9.04 -6.73
CA ILE A 55 19.53 -9.12 -7.22
C ILE A 55 18.81 -7.81 -6.95
N LYS A 56 18.28 -7.18 -8.00
CA LYS A 56 17.40 -6.02 -7.89
C LYS A 56 15.95 -6.46 -7.76
N PHE A 57 15.23 -5.85 -6.83
CA PHE A 57 13.82 -6.16 -6.55
C PHE A 57 12.91 -4.96 -6.80
N ALA A 58 11.79 -5.16 -7.49
CA ALA A 58 10.77 -4.13 -7.70
C ALA A 58 9.36 -4.69 -7.50
N ILE A 59 8.58 -4.07 -6.59
CA ILE A 59 7.15 -4.36 -6.43
C ILE A 59 6.37 -3.55 -7.45
N HIS A 60 5.40 -4.20 -8.09
CA HIS A 60 4.42 -3.49 -8.91
C HIS A 60 3.34 -2.85 -8.06
N ASP A 61 3.04 -1.59 -8.38
CA ASP A 61 1.88 -0.92 -7.80
C ASP A 61 0.59 -1.58 -8.29
N VAL A 62 -0.28 -1.88 -7.34
CA VAL A 62 -1.59 -2.41 -7.62
C VAL A 62 -2.49 -1.22 -7.96
N GLY A 63 -2.92 -1.14 -9.21
CA GLY A 63 -3.85 -0.09 -9.64
C GLY A 63 -5.22 -0.18 -8.96
N THR A 64 -6.19 0.63 -9.42
CA THR A 64 -7.54 0.64 -8.85
C THR A 64 -8.23 -0.72 -8.98
N ILE A 65 -8.52 -1.36 -7.85
CA ILE A 65 -9.26 -2.63 -7.80
C ILE A 65 -10.69 -2.36 -7.35
N PHE A 66 -11.65 -2.70 -8.19
CA PHE A 66 -13.05 -2.70 -7.81
C PHE A 66 -13.43 -3.98 -7.08
N ILE A 67 -14.20 -3.85 -6.01
CA ILE A 67 -14.76 -4.99 -5.28
C ILE A 67 -15.52 -5.92 -6.23
N GLY A 68 -15.37 -7.24 -6.03
CA GLY A 68 -15.98 -8.24 -6.91
C GLY A 68 -15.03 -8.79 -7.98
N LYS A 69 -13.87 -8.17 -8.20
CA LYS A 69 -12.83 -8.65 -9.11
C LYS A 69 -11.64 -9.25 -8.35
N GLY A 70 -10.98 -10.24 -8.93
CA GLY A 70 -9.65 -10.68 -8.48
C GLY A 70 -8.57 -9.71 -8.95
N PHE A 71 -7.38 -9.81 -8.36
CA PHE A 71 -6.22 -8.99 -8.72
C PHE A 71 -4.93 -9.79 -8.57
N THR A 72 -3.82 -9.28 -9.11
CA THR A 72 -2.52 -9.95 -9.07
C THR A 72 -1.49 -9.06 -8.41
N LEU A 73 -0.74 -9.63 -7.47
CA LEU A 73 0.46 -9.03 -6.90
C LEU A 73 1.67 -9.49 -7.72
N ALA A 74 2.59 -8.58 -8.05
CA ALA A 74 3.77 -8.92 -8.83
C ALA A 74 5.06 -8.36 -8.20
N LEU A 75 6.11 -9.19 -8.23
CA LEU A 75 7.46 -8.83 -7.84
C LEU A 75 8.40 -9.16 -8.99
N ASP A 76 9.10 -8.14 -9.49
CA ASP A 76 10.18 -8.31 -10.44
C ASP A 76 11.51 -8.50 -9.70
N MET A 77 12.31 -9.43 -10.23
CA MET A 77 13.63 -9.76 -9.73
C MET A 77 14.58 -9.80 -10.91
N GLU A 78 15.68 -9.05 -10.84
CA GLU A 78 16.70 -8.98 -11.88
C GLU A 78 18.05 -9.38 -11.31
N ASN A 79 18.62 -10.45 -11.87
CA ASN A 79 19.96 -10.88 -11.53
C ASN A 79 20.99 -10.04 -12.29
N THR A 80 21.86 -9.34 -11.56
CA THR A 80 22.89 -8.46 -12.13
C THR A 80 24.26 -9.12 -12.22
N VAL A 81 24.44 -10.31 -11.65
CA VAL A 81 25.70 -11.06 -11.65
C VAL A 81 25.73 -12.17 -12.69
N ASP A 82 26.93 -12.68 -12.96
CA ASP A 82 27.19 -13.74 -13.94
C ASP A 82 27.00 -15.16 -13.36
N GLU A 83 26.50 -15.25 -12.13
CA GLU A 83 26.22 -16.50 -11.43
C GLU A 83 24.72 -16.69 -11.22
N LYS A 84 24.26 -17.94 -11.17
CA LYS A 84 22.88 -18.27 -10.80
C LYS A 84 22.66 -17.87 -9.33
N ARG A 85 21.47 -17.35 -9.03
CA ARG A 85 21.04 -17.05 -7.67
C ARG A 85 19.71 -17.69 -7.34
N THR A 86 19.55 -18.09 -6.09
CA THR A 86 18.34 -18.72 -5.58
C THR A 86 17.69 -17.78 -4.59
N VAL A 87 16.45 -17.36 -4.86
CA VAL A 87 15.73 -16.38 -4.03
C VAL A 87 14.59 -17.06 -3.30
N GLN A 88 14.63 -17.06 -1.97
CA GLN A 88 13.51 -17.44 -1.12
C GLN A 88 12.61 -16.24 -0.88
N ILE A 89 11.32 -16.38 -1.13
CA ILE A 89 10.35 -15.30 -1.07
C ILE A 89 9.22 -15.68 -0.12
N ALA A 90 8.87 -14.76 0.78
CA ALA A 90 7.70 -14.85 1.62
C ALA A 90 6.82 -13.60 1.40
N LEU A 91 5.65 -13.80 0.79
CA LEU A 91 4.63 -12.78 0.58
C LEU A 91 3.49 -13.00 1.57
N THR A 92 3.09 -11.95 2.29
CA THR A 92 1.87 -11.95 3.09
C THR A 92 1.01 -10.75 2.77
N LEU A 93 -0.28 -10.98 2.55
CA LEU A 93 -1.31 -9.97 2.32
C LEU A 93 -2.27 -9.97 3.50
N TRP A 94 -2.46 -8.81 4.12
CA TRP A 94 -3.42 -8.59 5.20
C TRP A 94 -4.46 -7.56 4.81
N SER A 95 -5.64 -7.67 5.38
CA SER A 95 -6.48 -6.49 5.57
C SER A 95 -5.96 -5.68 6.75
N ILE A 96 -6.07 -4.36 6.66
CA ILE A 96 -5.61 -3.45 7.71
C ILE A 96 -6.72 -2.43 8.02
N TYR A 97 -6.78 -2.03 9.28
CA TYR A 97 -7.59 -0.88 9.69
C TYR A 97 -6.88 0.41 9.27
N TYR A 98 -7.61 1.52 9.18
CA TYR A 98 -7.02 2.83 8.88
C TYR A 98 -5.96 3.27 9.91
N THR A 99 -5.97 2.67 11.10
CA THR A 99 -4.96 2.87 12.15
C THR A 99 -3.63 2.14 11.86
N GLY A 100 -3.55 1.36 10.79
CA GLY A 100 -2.41 0.50 10.45
C GLY A 100 -2.38 -0.84 11.21
N VAL A 101 -3.34 -1.07 12.11
CA VAL A 101 -3.48 -2.35 12.82
C VAL A 101 -3.86 -3.45 11.82
N LYS A 102 -3.18 -4.60 11.90
CA LYS A 102 -3.47 -5.76 11.06
C LYS A 102 -4.82 -6.36 11.44
N GLY A 103 -5.69 -6.52 10.45
CA GLY A 103 -6.92 -7.29 10.54
C GLY A 103 -6.66 -8.76 10.23
N HIS A 104 -7.20 -9.26 9.12
CA HIS A 104 -7.15 -10.68 8.76
C HIS A 104 -6.07 -10.97 7.71
N THR A 105 -5.45 -12.16 7.80
CA THR A 105 -4.55 -12.64 6.74
C THR A 105 -5.37 -13.10 5.53
N VAL A 106 -5.25 -12.36 4.44
CA VAL A 106 -5.93 -12.67 3.18
C VAL A 106 -5.24 -13.82 2.47
N LYS A 107 -3.95 -13.69 2.23
CA LYS A 107 -3.14 -14.69 1.52
C LYS A 107 -1.71 -14.70 2.05
N LYS A 108 -1.10 -15.89 2.05
CA LYS A 108 0.32 -16.08 2.36
C LYS A 108 0.91 -17.04 1.34
N VAL A 109 2.06 -16.67 0.78
CA VAL A 109 2.77 -17.45 -0.23
C VAL A 109 4.24 -17.52 0.17
N CYS A 110 4.82 -18.71 0.08
CA CYS A 110 6.24 -18.93 0.24
C CYS A 110 6.73 -19.69 -0.99
N GLU A 111 7.70 -19.13 -1.71
CA GLU A 111 8.24 -19.72 -2.93
C GLU A 111 9.76 -19.56 -2.99
N THR A 112 10.41 -20.47 -3.70
CA THR A 112 11.84 -20.39 -4.00
C THR A 112 12.00 -20.33 -5.51
N ILE A 113 12.66 -19.29 -6.00
CA ILE A 113 12.84 -19.03 -7.43
C ILE A 113 14.34 -18.98 -7.75
N GLU A 114 14.77 -19.83 -8.67
CA GLU A 114 16.11 -19.74 -9.24
C GLU A 114 16.13 -18.73 -10.39
N ILE A 115 17.05 -17.77 -10.37
CA ILE A 115 17.21 -16.75 -11.41
C ILE A 115 18.56 -16.97 -12.11
N PRO A 116 18.57 -17.30 -13.41
CA PRO A 116 19.81 -17.46 -14.16
C PRO A 116 20.65 -16.16 -14.23
N PRO A 117 21.94 -16.27 -14.57
CA PRO A 117 22.82 -15.11 -14.76
C PRO A 117 22.21 -14.08 -15.70
N LYS A 118 22.30 -12.79 -15.33
CA LYS A 118 21.84 -11.65 -16.15
C LYS A 118 20.37 -11.74 -16.63
N GLU A 119 19.53 -12.53 -15.95
CA GLU A 119 18.13 -12.74 -16.34
C GLU A 119 17.16 -12.05 -15.36
N LYS A 120 15.94 -11.78 -15.83
CA LYS A 120 14.84 -11.28 -15.02
C LYS A 120 13.76 -12.34 -14.84
N LYS A 121 13.23 -12.45 -13.63
CA LYS A 121 12.05 -13.27 -13.33
C LYS A 121 11.01 -12.45 -12.59
N GLN A 122 9.77 -12.87 -12.72
CA GLN A 122 8.64 -12.25 -12.06
C GLN A 122 7.86 -13.29 -11.27
N LEU A 123 7.63 -13.02 -9.99
CA LEU A 123 6.66 -13.74 -9.19
C LEU A 123 5.29 -13.08 -9.37
N LYS A 124 4.27 -13.86 -9.73
CA LYS A 124 2.88 -13.40 -9.82
C LYS A 124 2.02 -14.19 -8.84
N VAL A 125 1.34 -13.49 -7.95
CA VAL A 125 0.42 -14.08 -6.98
C VAL A 125 -0.99 -13.56 -7.26
N GLU A 126 -1.84 -14.42 -7.78
CA GLU A 126 -3.26 -14.12 -8.01
C GLU A 126 -4.02 -14.17 -6.69
N VAL A 127 -4.92 -13.21 -6.46
CA VAL A 127 -5.81 -13.14 -5.30
C VAL A 127 -7.25 -13.12 -5.80
N THR A 128 -8.02 -14.15 -5.45
CA THR A 128 -9.41 -14.28 -5.90
C THR A 128 -10.37 -13.54 -4.97
N LEU A 129 -11.59 -13.27 -5.47
CA LEU A 129 -12.64 -12.60 -4.69
C LEU A 129 -12.94 -13.37 -3.39
N GLU A 130 -12.99 -14.68 -3.46
CA GLU A 130 -13.31 -15.56 -2.35
C GLU A 130 -12.26 -15.49 -1.24
N GLU A 131 -10.99 -15.27 -1.60
CA GLU A 131 -9.88 -15.18 -0.64
C GLU A 131 -9.94 -13.90 0.21
N TYR A 132 -10.34 -12.77 -0.39
CA TYR A 132 -10.29 -11.46 0.29
C TYR A 132 -11.64 -10.97 0.80
N LEU A 133 -12.77 -11.26 0.13
CA LEU A 133 -14.04 -10.56 0.38
C LEU A 133 -14.51 -10.68 1.83
N GLY A 134 -14.45 -11.87 2.42
CA GLY A 134 -14.86 -12.13 3.81
C GLY A 134 -13.85 -11.68 4.86
N LYS A 135 -12.70 -11.15 4.44
CA LYS A 135 -11.59 -10.73 5.31
C LYS A 135 -11.34 -9.24 5.27
N LEU A 136 -12.06 -8.50 4.43
CA LEU A 136 -11.99 -7.04 4.40
C LEU A 136 -12.50 -6.48 5.73
N VAL A 137 -11.80 -5.46 6.23
CA VAL A 137 -12.22 -4.69 7.40
C VAL A 137 -12.70 -3.30 6.96
N GLU A 138 -12.86 -2.39 7.91
CA GLU A 138 -13.24 -0.99 7.66
C GLU A 138 -12.35 -0.36 6.56
N PHE A 139 -12.94 0.48 5.72
CA PHE A 139 -12.31 1.09 4.55
C PHE A 139 -11.74 0.14 3.48
N SER A 140 -11.71 -1.18 3.70
CA SER A 140 -11.23 -2.18 2.75
C SER A 140 -9.80 -1.93 2.26
N LEU A 141 -8.95 -1.50 3.20
CA LEU A 141 -7.52 -1.34 3.00
C LEU A 141 -6.81 -2.70 3.11
N LEU A 142 -5.84 -2.90 2.23
CA LEU A 142 -5.02 -4.10 2.15
C LEU A 142 -3.55 -3.69 2.14
N LYS A 143 -2.72 -4.47 2.84
CA LYS A 143 -1.27 -4.29 2.88
C LYS A 143 -0.58 -5.59 2.53
N THR A 144 0.25 -5.53 1.49
CA THR A 144 1.19 -6.59 1.13
C THR A 144 2.52 -6.30 1.80
N HIS A 145 3.14 -7.34 2.36
CA HIS A 145 4.51 -7.34 2.84
C HIS A 145 5.23 -8.53 2.24
N LEU A 146 6.38 -8.25 1.63
CA LEU A 146 7.19 -9.23 0.93
C LEU A 146 8.61 -9.18 1.47
N ILE A 147 9.14 -10.35 1.83
CA ILE A 147 10.55 -10.55 2.15
C ILE A 147 11.13 -11.46 1.07
N ALA A 148 12.27 -11.07 0.52
CA ALA A 148 13.06 -11.89 -0.39
C ALA A 148 14.47 -12.04 0.16
N THR A 149 15.03 -13.25 0.14
CA THR A 149 16.41 -13.52 0.59
C THR A 149 17.13 -14.38 -0.43
N VAL A 150 18.29 -13.92 -0.89
CA VAL A 150 19.19 -14.66 -1.76
C VAL A 150 19.94 -15.69 -0.92
N GLU A 151 19.87 -16.97 -1.28
CA GLU A 151 20.43 -18.05 -0.47
C GLU A 151 21.95 -17.99 -0.39
N GLU A 152 22.60 -17.66 -1.51
CA GLU A 152 24.07 -17.71 -1.65
C GLU A 152 24.76 -16.58 -0.88
N THR A 153 24.26 -15.35 -1.01
CA THR A 153 24.89 -14.14 -0.44
C THR A 153 24.22 -13.63 0.82
N LYS A 154 23.06 -14.19 1.18
CA LYS A 154 22.22 -13.70 2.29
C LYS A 154 21.74 -12.26 2.11
N GLN A 155 21.83 -11.72 0.89
CA GLN A 155 21.19 -10.45 0.55
C GLN A 155 19.69 -10.58 0.83
N THR A 156 19.18 -9.74 1.73
CA THR A 156 17.76 -9.70 2.07
C THR A 156 17.17 -8.38 1.63
N TRP A 157 16.00 -8.45 1.02
CA TRP A 157 15.21 -7.30 0.64
C TRP A 157 13.81 -7.42 1.23
N ALA A 158 13.23 -6.30 1.64
CA ALA A 158 11.85 -6.22 2.11
C ALA A 158 11.12 -5.08 1.40
N GLY A 159 9.88 -5.34 1.02
CA GLY A 159 9.02 -4.36 0.40
C GLY A 159 7.59 -4.48 0.87
N GLU A 160 6.92 -3.33 0.90
CA GLU A 160 5.53 -3.22 1.30
C GLU A 160 4.76 -2.45 0.23
N ASN A 161 3.49 -2.78 0.06
CA ASN A 161 2.56 -2.01 -0.75
C ASN A 161 1.19 -1.96 -0.06
N GLU A 162 0.58 -0.80 -0.01
CA GLU A 162 -0.72 -0.57 0.58
C GLU A 162 -1.69 -0.03 -0.48
N PHE A 163 -2.85 -0.65 -0.58
CA PHE A 163 -3.87 -0.29 -1.57
C PHE A 163 -5.27 -0.56 -1.04
N GLN A 164 -6.26 0.05 -1.68
CA GLN A 164 -7.65 -0.03 -1.27
C GLN A 164 -8.51 -0.76 -2.30
N ILE A 165 -9.41 -1.61 -1.84
CA ILE A 165 -10.49 -2.12 -2.68
C ILE A 165 -11.58 -1.05 -2.80
N THR A 166 -11.78 -0.56 -4.01
CA THR A 166 -12.80 0.44 -4.35
C THR A 166 -14.19 -0.18 -4.28
N LYS A 167 -15.03 0.36 -3.40
CA LYS A 167 -16.45 0.02 -3.28
C LYS A 167 -17.28 0.78 -4.33
N PRO A 168 -18.43 0.24 -4.75
CA PRO A 168 -19.36 0.94 -5.63
C PRO A 168 -19.85 2.23 -4.96
N SER A 169 -20.01 3.29 -5.75
CA SER A 169 -20.61 4.54 -5.31
C SER A 169 -22.13 4.42 -5.18
N LEU A 170 -22.70 5.17 -4.24
CA LEU A 170 -24.13 5.47 -4.18
C LEU A 170 -24.37 6.79 -4.93
N THR A 171 -25.17 6.76 -5.98
CA THR A 171 -25.55 7.98 -6.69
C THR A 171 -26.81 8.56 -6.07
N ILE A 172 -26.81 9.87 -5.83
CA ILE A 172 -27.96 10.61 -5.29
C ILE A 172 -28.38 11.64 -6.34
N GLU A 173 -29.63 11.56 -6.77
CA GLU A 173 -30.22 12.45 -7.77
C GLU A 173 -31.47 13.14 -7.21
N THR A 174 -31.84 14.28 -7.78
CA THR A 174 -33.07 15.00 -7.44
C THR A 174 -34.11 14.80 -8.54
N GLU A 175 -35.35 14.49 -8.17
CA GLU A 175 -36.46 14.52 -9.13
C GLU A 175 -36.91 15.98 -9.32
N GLY A 176 -36.38 16.64 -10.34
CA GLY A 176 -36.65 18.05 -10.64
C GLY A 176 -35.87 19.03 -9.77
N ASN A 177 -36.33 20.28 -9.74
CA ASN A 177 -35.71 21.35 -8.96
C ASN A 177 -36.20 21.30 -7.51
N LEU A 178 -35.26 21.44 -6.57
CA LEU A 178 -35.57 21.62 -5.16
C LEU A 178 -35.90 23.09 -4.89
N GLU A 179 -37.03 23.34 -4.22
CA GLU A 179 -37.46 24.69 -3.81
C GLU A 179 -37.44 24.81 -2.29
N LEU A 180 -37.14 26.02 -1.79
CA LEU A 180 -37.11 26.30 -0.36
C LEU A 180 -38.49 26.01 0.28
N ASP A 181 -38.48 25.37 1.44
CA ASP A 181 -39.68 25.02 2.23
C ASP A 181 -40.71 24.15 1.49
N LYS A 182 -40.32 23.47 0.40
CA LYS A 182 -41.17 22.51 -0.30
C LYS A 182 -40.62 21.08 -0.22
N PRO A 183 -41.49 20.06 -0.10
CA PRO A 183 -41.06 18.67 -0.18
C PRO A 183 -40.42 18.38 -1.54
N GLY A 184 -39.14 17.99 -1.52
CA GLY A 184 -38.41 17.47 -2.67
C GLY A 184 -38.31 15.95 -2.64
N LYS A 185 -37.99 15.34 -3.78
CA LYS A 185 -37.74 13.91 -3.88
C LYS A 185 -36.29 13.65 -4.27
N LEU A 186 -35.66 12.74 -3.54
CA LEU A 186 -34.32 12.24 -3.79
C LEU A 186 -34.38 10.80 -4.27
N LEU A 187 -33.58 10.49 -5.28
CA LEU A 187 -33.42 9.15 -5.82
C LEU A 187 -32.03 8.63 -5.44
N PHE A 188 -32.01 7.48 -4.75
CA PHE A 188 -30.78 6.79 -4.36
C PHE A 188 -30.57 5.59 -5.28
N ILE A 189 -29.47 5.58 -6.03
CA ILE A 189 -29.17 4.54 -7.02
C ILE A 189 -27.90 3.81 -6.61
N PHE A 190 -28.02 2.50 -6.42
CA PHE A 190 -26.93 1.61 -6.06
C PHE A 190 -26.95 0.34 -6.92
N THR A 191 -25.81 0.01 -7.51
CA THR A 191 -25.64 -1.21 -8.31
C THR A 191 -24.77 -2.20 -7.56
N ASN A 192 -25.31 -3.38 -7.23
CA ASN A 192 -24.55 -4.45 -6.60
C ASN A 192 -23.48 -5.02 -7.56
N PRO A 193 -22.18 -4.88 -7.28
CA PRO A 193 -21.11 -5.36 -8.15
C PRO A 193 -20.83 -6.86 -7.99
N LEU A 194 -21.40 -7.51 -6.98
CA LEU A 194 -21.16 -8.91 -6.67
C LEU A 194 -22.14 -9.82 -7.40
N LYS A 195 -21.68 -11.02 -7.76
CA LYS A 195 -22.55 -12.11 -8.27
C LYS A 195 -23.43 -12.73 -7.16
N LYS A 196 -23.36 -12.22 -5.94
CA LYS A 196 -24.13 -12.67 -4.78
C LYS A 196 -25.18 -11.61 -4.42
N LYS A 197 -26.37 -12.05 -4.03
CA LYS A 197 -27.44 -11.17 -3.55
C LYS A 197 -27.01 -10.53 -2.23
N LEU A 198 -27.07 -9.20 -2.15
CA LEU A 198 -26.92 -8.48 -0.89
C LEU A 198 -28.19 -8.67 -0.05
N THR A 199 -28.02 -8.93 1.23
CA THR A 199 -29.09 -9.07 2.21
C THR A 199 -28.94 -7.99 3.27
N GLU A 200 -30.02 -7.65 3.97
CA GLU A 200 -29.99 -6.68 5.08
C GLU A 200 -29.50 -5.28 4.66
N CYS A 201 -29.78 -4.87 3.43
CA CYS A 201 -29.43 -3.53 2.95
C CYS A 201 -30.20 -2.46 3.74
N GLN A 202 -29.46 -1.57 4.41
CA GLN A 202 -30.01 -0.42 5.12
C GLN A 202 -29.48 0.88 4.50
N LEU A 203 -30.39 1.81 4.22
CA LEU A 203 -30.06 3.18 3.85
C LEU A 203 -30.32 4.07 5.07
N ALA A 204 -29.31 4.83 5.49
CA ALA A 204 -29.40 5.82 6.55
C ALA A 204 -28.90 7.17 6.02
N PHE A 205 -29.61 8.24 6.34
CA PHE A 205 -29.34 9.62 5.93
C PHE A 205 -29.63 10.57 7.09
#